data_AF-A0A353DYY0-F1
#
_entry.id   AF-A0A353DYY0-F1
#
_cell.length_a   1.000
_cell.length_b   1.000
_cell.length_c   1.000
_cell.angle_alpha   90.00
_cell.angle_beta   90.00
_cell.angle_gamma   90.00
#
_symmetry.space_group_name_H-M   'P 1'
#
loop_
_entity.id
_entity.type
_entity.pdbx_description
1 polymer ?
#
loop_
_entity_poly.entity_id
_entity_poly.type
_entity_poly.pdbx_seq_one_letter_code
_entity_poly.pdbx_strand_id
1 'polypeptide(L)'
;MRYLPVISLSKMQPLHLVWFKRDLRVTDHRPLLEASSDRNVLCFYVFEPEILESREYAAHHHRFILESLEELQVSLRKLQSGLTLLQGEMVQVLSDLHQHHGVASLRSHAETGNGIT
;
A
#
# COMPACT_ATOMS: atom_id res chain seq x y z
N MET A 1 33.26 -35.24 -10.97
CA MET A 1 33.00 -34.03 -10.16
C MET A 1 31.93 -33.22 -10.85
N ARG A 2 30.73 -33.14 -10.27
CA ARG A 2 29.61 -32.34 -10.81
C ARG A 2 29.76 -30.91 -10.28
N TYR A 3 29.99 -29.96 -11.18
CA TYR A 3 29.79 -28.55 -10.88
C TYR A 3 28.28 -28.28 -10.90
N LEU A 4 27.73 -27.88 -9.77
CA LEU A 4 26.38 -27.29 -9.70
C LEU A 4 26.48 -25.85 -10.22
N PRO A 5 25.52 -25.37 -11.04
CA PRO A 5 25.54 -24.01 -11.53
C PRO A 5 25.35 -23.02 -10.38
N VAL A 6 26.06 -21.88 -10.47
CA VAL A 6 25.82 -20.70 -9.65
C VAL A 6 24.33 -20.38 -9.73
N ILE A 7 23.63 -20.49 -8.61
CA ILE A 7 22.20 -20.24 -8.58
C ILE A 7 22.02 -18.74 -8.82
N SER A 8 21.32 -18.47 -9.92
CA SER A 8 20.87 -17.18 -10.46
C SER A 8 20.88 -16.03 -9.46
N LEU A 9 21.54 -14.92 -9.85
CA LEU A 9 21.32 -13.59 -9.30
C LEU A 9 19.82 -13.41 -9.02
N SER A 10 19.46 -13.27 -7.75
CA SER A 10 18.14 -12.85 -7.32
C SER A 10 17.92 -11.45 -7.88
N LYS A 11 17.40 -11.37 -9.11
CA LYS A 11 16.77 -10.15 -9.64
C LYS A 11 15.87 -9.65 -8.52
N MET A 12 16.20 -8.48 -7.96
CA MET A 12 15.26 -7.71 -7.14
C MET A 12 13.94 -7.71 -7.92
N GLN A 13 12.96 -8.45 -7.41
CA GLN A 13 11.67 -8.56 -8.08
C GLN A 13 11.09 -7.14 -8.11
N PRO A 14 10.73 -6.58 -9.27
CA PRO A 14 10.20 -5.23 -9.36
C PRO A 14 9.06 -5.05 -8.36
N LEU A 15 9.18 -4.09 -7.44
CA LEU A 15 8.19 -3.88 -6.39
C LEU A 15 7.03 -3.04 -6.93
N HIS A 16 5.82 -3.57 -6.84
CA HIS A 16 4.59 -2.88 -7.23
C HIS A 16 3.86 -2.40 -5.99
N LEU A 17 3.62 -1.11 -5.89
CA LEU A 17 2.97 -0.48 -4.75
C LEU A 17 1.48 -0.29 -5.03
N VAL A 18 0.63 -0.65 -4.07
CA VAL A 18 -0.80 -0.33 -4.04
C VAL A 18 -1.08 0.52 -2.81
N TRP A 19 -1.38 1.79 -3.04
CA TRP A 19 -1.62 2.77 -1.97
C TRP A 19 -3.12 2.93 -1.71
N PHE A 20 -3.53 2.61 -0.48
CA PHE A 20 -4.87 2.86 0.03
C PHE A 20 -4.91 4.24 0.70
N LYS A 21 -5.83 5.10 0.22
CA LYS A 21 -6.08 6.47 0.72
C LYS A 21 -7.38 6.53 1.51
N ARG A 22 -8.46 7.07 0.94
CA ARG A 22 -9.78 7.12 1.61
C ARG A 22 -10.69 5.95 1.24
N ASP A 23 -10.46 5.33 0.09
CA ASP A 23 -11.14 4.10 -0.29
C ASP A 23 -10.45 2.87 0.33
N LEU A 24 -10.83 2.55 1.56
CA LEU A 24 -10.29 1.42 2.34
C LEU A 24 -11.04 0.12 2.04
N ARG A 25 -11.28 -0.18 0.77
CA ARG A 25 -12.09 -1.32 0.33
C ARG A 25 -11.37 -2.15 -0.72
N VAL A 26 -11.58 -3.46 -0.66
CA VAL A 26 -11.03 -4.44 -1.63
C VAL A 26 -12.00 -4.66 -2.81
N THR A 27 -13.30 -4.56 -2.56
CA THR A 27 -14.35 -4.71 -3.58
C THR A 27 -14.32 -3.53 -4.55
N ASP A 28 -14.33 -3.83 -5.85
CA ASP A 28 -14.22 -2.86 -6.96
C ASP A 28 -12.88 -2.08 -7.00
N HIS A 29 -11.84 -2.58 -6.33
CA HIS A 29 -10.53 -1.96 -6.33
C HIS A 29 -9.72 -2.38 -7.57
N ARG A 30 -10.01 -1.73 -8.70
CA ARG A 30 -9.31 -1.92 -9.98
C ARG A 30 -7.76 -1.93 -9.85
N PRO A 31 -7.11 -1.09 -9.04
CA PRO A 31 -5.66 -1.17 -8.81
C PRO A 31 -5.17 -2.49 -8.22
N LEU A 32 -5.96 -3.14 -7.35
CA LEU A 32 -5.62 -4.42 -6.75
C LEU A 32 -5.81 -5.56 -7.75
N LEU A 33 -6.86 -5.48 -8.59
CA LEU A 33 -7.05 -6.42 -9.68
C LEU A 33 -5.89 -6.34 -10.69
N GLU A 34 -5.47 -5.14 -11.07
CA GLU A 34 -4.33 -4.93 -11.98
C GLU A 34 -3.02 -5.39 -11.36
N ALA A 35 -2.82 -5.17 -10.05
CA ALA A 35 -1.63 -5.64 -9.32
C ALA A 35 -1.62 -7.15 -9.08
N SER A 36 -2.77 -7.85 -9.11
CA SER A 36 -2.84 -9.30 -8.86
C SER A 36 -2.02 -10.15 -9.84
N SER A 37 -1.71 -9.61 -11.02
CA SER A 37 -0.85 -10.25 -12.02
C SER A 37 0.65 -10.09 -11.73
N ASP A 38 1.02 -9.20 -10.81
CA ASP A 38 2.40 -8.93 -10.44
C ASP A 38 2.89 -9.88 -9.34
N ARG A 39 4.17 -10.25 -9.38
CA ARG A 39 4.75 -11.23 -8.45
C ARG A 39 5.17 -10.64 -7.10
N ASN A 40 5.34 -9.32 -7.00
CA ASN A 40 5.83 -8.63 -5.80
C ASN A 40 5.02 -7.35 -5.56
N VAL A 41 3.93 -7.46 -4.81
CA VAL A 41 3.00 -6.36 -4.53
C VAL A 41 3.01 -6.01 -3.05
N LEU A 42 3.18 -4.73 -2.74
CA LEU A 42 3.02 -4.17 -1.41
C LEU A 42 1.77 -3.31 -1.35
N CYS A 43 0.76 -3.78 -0.62
CA CYS A 43 -0.42 -3.00 -0.26
C CYS A 43 -0.09 -2.20 1.01
N PHE A 44 -0.25 -0.88 0.97
CA PHE A 44 0.10 -0.04 2.12
C PHE A 44 -0.84 1.14 2.32
N TYR A 45 -0.88 1.61 3.57
CA TYR A 45 -1.56 2.82 4.01
C TYR A 45 -0.57 3.67 4.81
N VAL A 46 -0.61 4.99 4.65
CA VAL A 46 0.27 5.92 5.36
C VAL A 46 -0.55 6.78 6.33
N PHE A 47 -0.18 6.76 7.60
CA PHE A 47 -0.68 7.71 8.59
C PHE A 47 0.14 9.00 8.49
N GLU A 48 -0.49 10.06 7.97
CA GLU A 48 0.12 11.39 7.94
C GLU A 48 0.08 12.01 9.35
N PRO A 49 1.20 12.59 9.83
CA PRO A 49 1.31 13.14 11.17
C PRO A 49 0.28 14.26 11.44
N GLU A 50 -0.09 15.02 10.40
CA GLU A 50 -1.11 16.08 10.45
C GLU A 50 -2.48 15.55 10.92
N ILE A 51 -2.82 14.32 10.55
CA ILE A 51 -4.07 13.64 10.94
C ILE A 51 -4.02 13.19 12.40
N LEU A 52 -2.83 12.87 12.91
CA LEU A 52 -2.62 12.40 14.28
C LEU A 52 -2.60 13.56 15.31
N GLU A 53 -2.24 14.78 14.89
CA GLU A 53 -2.11 15.94 15.78
C GLU A 53 -3.44 16.68 16.06
N SER A 54 -4.49 16.47 15.25
CA SER A 54 -5.82 17.05 15.46
C SER A 54 -6.61 16.33 16.57
N ARG A 55 -6.36 16.70 17.83
CA ARG A 55 -6.92 16.04 19.03
C ARG A 55 -8.45 16.10 19.21
N GLU A 56 -9.14 17.07 18.61
CA GLU A 56 -10.57 17.33 18.91
C GLU A 56 -11.53 16.90 17.78
N TYR A 57 -11.08 16.78 16.53
CA TYR A 57 -11.90 16.31 15.40
C TYR A 57 -11.81 14.80 15.13
N ALA A 58 -10.90 14.09 15.82
CA ALA A 58 -10.37 12.82 15.32
C ALA A 58 -10.87 11.54 16.01
N ALA A 59 -11.58 11.56 17.15
CA ALA A 59 -11.85 10.30 17.86
C ALA A 59 -12.74 9.32 17.06
N HIS A 60 -13.86 9.81 16.52
CA HIS A 60 -14.77 8.99 15.71
C HIS A 60 -14.22 8.73 14.30
N HIS A 61 -13.59 9.73 13.68
CA HIS A 61 -13.00 9.58 12.35
C HIS A 61 -11.82 8.61 12.36
N HIS A 62 -10.95 8.69 13.37
CA HIS A 62 -9.82 7.78 13.54
C HIS A 62 -10.30 6.37 13.90
N ARG A 63 -11.31 6.22 14.77
CA ARG A 63 -11.91 4.91 15.04
C ARG A 63 -12.45 4.27 13.75
N PHE A 64 -13.16 5.05 12.93
CA PHE A 64 -13.68 4.58 11.65
C PHE A 64 -12.57 4.15 10.68
N ILE A 65 -11.48 4.92 10.59
CA ILE A 65 -10.30 4.55 9.77
C ILE A 65 -9.70 3.25 10.27
N LEU A 66 -9.49 3.10 11.58
CA LEU A 66 -8.91 1.88 12.16
C LEU A 66 -9.79 0.66 11.89
N GLU A 67 -11.10 0.76 12.13
CA GLU A 67 -12.06 -0.31 11.84
C GLU A 67 -12.04 -0.67 10.34
N SER A 68 -11.99 0.33 9.47
CA SER A 68 -11.90 0.13 8.02
C SER A 68 -10.57 -0.53 7.61
N LEU A 69 -9.45 -0.17 8.25
CA LEU A 69 -8.15 -0.79 8.00
C LEU A 69 -8.11 -2.26 8.47
N GLU A 70 -8.77 -2.58 9.58
CA GLU A 70 -8.92 -3.95 10.06
C GLU A 70 -9.72 -4.80 9.06
N GLU A 71 -10.86 -4.28 8.58
CA GLU A 71 -11.66 -4.95 7.54
C GLU A 71 -10.90 -5.13 6.22
N LEU A 72 -10.16 -4.10 5.80
CA LEU A 72 -9.28 -4.14 4.64
C LEU A 72 -8.20 -5.22 4.80
N GLN A 73 -7.55 -5.29 5.97
CA GLN A 73 -6.52 -6.29 6.25
C GLN A 73 -7.09 -7.72 6.20
N VAL A 74 -8.28 -7.94 6.77
CA VAL A 74 -8.98 -9.24 6.69
C VAL A 74 -9.27 -9.60 5.23
N SER A 75 -9.71 -8.63 4.43
CA SER A 75 -10.03 -8.83 3.02
C SER A 75 -8.78 -9.13 2.17
N LEU A 76 -7.67 -8.43 2.41
CA LEU A 76 -6.38 -8.71 1.74
C LEU A 76 -5.82 -10.07 2.13
N ARG A 77 -5.96 -10.51 3.39
CA ARG A 77 -5.53 -11.84 3.83
C ARG A 77 -6.27 -12.96 3.10
N LYS A 78 -7.56 -12.79 2.79
CA LYS A 78 -8.33 -13.75 1.96
C LYS A 78 -7.76 -13.87 0.55
N LEU A 79 -7.07 -12.85 0.06
CA LEU A 79 -6.37 -12.82 -1.23
C LEU A 79 -4.88 -13.21 -1.11
N GLN A 80 -4.46 -13.77 0.04
CA GLN A 80 -3.07 -14.11 0.33
C GLN A 80 -2.11 -12.90 0.25
N SER A 81 -2.65 -11.70 0.46
CA SER A 81 -1.90 -10.45 0.55
C SER A 81 -1.94 -9.88 1.97
N GLY A 82 -1.17 -8.83 2.23
CA GLY A 82 -1.09 -8.16 3.53
C GLY A 82 -1.14 -6.65 3.38
N LEU A 83 -1.67 -5.97 4.39
CA LEU A 83 -1.65 -4.51 4.50
C LEU A 83 -0.48 -4.08 5.38
N THR A 84 0.40 -3.22 4.85
CA THR A 84 1.47 -2.57 5.61
C THR A 84 1.04 -1.16 6.00
N LEU A 85 1.06 -0.88 7.30
CA LEU A 85 0.79 0.45 7.83
C LEU A 85 2.13 1.18 8.03
N LEU A 86 2.26 2.34 7.42
CA LEU A 86 3.43 3.21 7.51
C LEU A 86 3.00 4.54 8.14
N GLN A 87 3.96 5.29 8.67
CA GLN A 87 3.72 6.61 9.26
C GLN A 87 4.74 7.60 8.71
N GLY A 88 4.29 8.81 8.39
CA GLY A 88 5.14 9.90 7.92
C GLY A 88 4.59 10.57 6.67
N GLU A 89 5.39 11.46 6.09
CA GLU A 89 5.04 12.16 4.86
C GLU A 89 5.07 11.20 3.67
N MET A 90 4.02 11.22 2.85
CA MET A 90 3.87 10.28 1.73
C MET A 90 5.09 10.31 0.78
N VAL A 91 5.62 11.50 0.51
CA VAL A 91 6.80 11.68 -0.36
C VAL A 91 8.05 11.02 0.23
N GLN A 92 8.25 11.14 1.56
CA GLN A 92 9.37 10.51 2.25
C GLN A 92 9.22 9.00 2.24
N VAL A 93 8.03 8.49 2.58
CA VAL A 93 7.72 7.06 2.55
C VAL A 93 7.96 6.45 1.17
N LEU A 94 7.51 7.11 0.09
CA LEU A 94 7.74 6.64 -1.27
C LEU A 94 9.22 6.68 -1.66
N SER A 95 9.94 7.73 -1.25
CA SER A 95 11.39 7.85 -1.48
C SER A 95 12.14 6.70 -0.82
N ASP A 96 11.81 6.40 0.43
CA ASP A 96 12.43 5.32 1.20
C ASP A 96 12.11 3.95 0.58
N LEU A 97 10.85 3.71 0.20
CA LEU A 97 10.44 2.48 -0.49
C LEU A 97 11.18 2.30 -1.83
N HIS A 98 11.33 3.39 -2.60
CA HIS A 98 12.04 3.36 -3.87
C HIS A 98 13.53 3.05 -3.68
N GLN A 99 14.19 3.72 -2.73
CA GLN A 99 15.61 3.52 -2.44
C GLN A 99 15.94 2.11 -1.95
N HIS A 100 15.10 1.53 -1.08
CA HIS A 100 15.39 0.24 -0.46
C HIS A 100 14.96 -0.96 -1.31
N HIS A 101 13.94 -0.82 -2.16
CA HIS A 101 13.32 -1.97 -2.81
C HIS A 101 13.25 -1.89 -4.35
N GLY A 102 13.46 -0.73 -4.96
CA GLY A 102 13.30 -0.56 -6.40
C GLY A 102 11.82 -0.65 -6.81
N VAL A 103 11.10 0.47 -6.69
CA VAL A 103 9.67 0.55 -7.04
C VAL A 103 9.50 0.63 -8.55
N ALA A 104 8.76 -0.31 -9.12
CA ALA A 104 8.46 -0.40 -10.55
C ALA A 104 7.13 0.27 -10.93
N SER A 105 6.16 0.30 -10.01
CA SER A 105 4.89 1.00 -10.24
C SER A 105 4.25 1.42 -8.92
N LEU A 106 3.55 2.55 -8.93
CA LEU A 106 2.65 2.97 -7.86
C LEU A 106 1.23 3.05 -8.42
N ARG A 107 0.30 2.31 -7.83
CA ARG A 107 -1.13 2.33 -8.16
C ARG A 107 -1.91 2.79 -6.94
N SER A 108 -2.92 3.62 -7.15
CA SER A 108 -3.89 4.01 -6.12
C SER A 108 -5.25 4.20 -6.77
N HIS A 109 -6.34 4.01 -6.03
CA HIS A 109 -7.66 4.34 -6.56
C HIS A 109 -7.69 5.83 -6.96
N ALA A 110 -8.16 6.10 -8.18
CA ALA A 110 -8.40 7.47 -8.62
C ALA A 110 -9.64 7.97 -7.89
N GLU A 111 -9.45 8.68 -6.78
CA GLU A 111 -10.50 9.49 -6.21
C GLU A 111 -10.88 10.50 -7.29
N THR A 112 -12.09 10.40 -7.85
CA THR A 112 -12.66 11.49 -8.63
C THR A 112 -12.75 12.66 -7.67
N GLY A 113 -11.71 13.49 -7.67
CA GLY A 113 -11.72 14.72 -6.89
C GLY A 113 -12.94 15.51 -7.32
N ASN A 114 -13.81 15.83 -6.37
CA ASN A 114 -14.76 16.90 -6.58
C ASN A 114 -13.93 18.09 -7.03
N GLY A 115 -14.13 18.50 -8.29
CA GLY A 115 -13.52 19.68 -8.86
C GLY A 115 -13.98 20.92 -8.11
N ILE A 116 -13.39 21.16 -6.95
CA ILE A 116 -13.55 22.40 -6.21
C ILE A 116 -12.30 23.23 -6.53
N THR A 117 -12.54 24.15 -7.45
CA THR A 117 -11.75 25.38 -7.66
C THR A 117 -11.84 26.26 -6.41
#